data_AF-A0A8J6S1V8-F1
#
_entry.id   AF-A0A8J6S1V8-F1
#
_cell.length_a   1.000
_cell.length_b   1.000
_cell.length_c   1.000
_cell.angle_alpha   90.00
_cell.angle_beta   90.00
_cell.angle_gamma   90.00
#
_symmetry.space_group_name_H-M   'P 1'
#
loop_
_entity.id
_entity.type
_entity.pdbx_description
1 polymer ?
#
loop_
_entity_poly.entity_id
_entity_poly.type
_entity_poly.pdbx_seq_one_letter_code
_entity_poly.pdbx_strand_id
1 'polypeptide(L)'
;MITNLFPEVANYEISQSTPTPLVKLARWRYKQFSWAAYQLPNGELVMSERQISLTTGQPKKYVKAFFELNRLTSIAVQLPNRKKIVVYPLSASVVTYCQHLLNNNQIPQRFSQIEWENLIESLEHPEEQTYSQLSLTEATHKNEKTPVLAKAVVLKIQDGLQLEVLILPNKEYRISFLAGLTIIGLFPNWLIQLPNCANKLERLKKRGYSGLSKQCSIQTSEGSKIVESLSLDDWLTIWEFFACRGNGKAAAILKACAKENIPQQIETATKPYSIQERRLRSKAMA
;
A
#
# COMPACT_ATOMS: atom_id res chain seq x y z
N MET A 1 -8.15 88.29 2.31
CA MET A 1 -7.04 87.30 2.30
C MET A 1 -7.17 86.42 3.53
N ILE A 2 -7.85 85.28 3.41
CA ILE A 2 -7.72 84.13 4.33
C ILE A 2 -7.80 82.90 3.42
N THR A 3 -6.77 82.07 3.54
CA THR A 3 -6.35 80.97 2.68
C THR A 3 -7.25 79.75 2.81
N ASN A 4 -7.63 79.17 1.67
CA ASN A 4 -8.31 77.88 1.54
C ASN A 4 -7.45 76.75 2.14
N LEU A 5 -8.03 75.99 3.06
CA LEU A 5 -7.51 74.73 3.59
C LEU A 5 -8.50 73.63 3.22
N PHE A 6 -8.32 73.05 2.03
CA PHE A 6 -8.85 71.73 1.68
C PHE A 6 -7.66 70.77 1.64
N PRO A 7 -7.60 69.71 2.47
CA PRO A 7 -6.61 68.67 2.26
C PRO A 7 -7.01 67.82 1.05
N GLU A 8 -6.04 67.65 0.16
CA GLU A 8 -6.11 66.83 -1.04
C GLU A 8 -6.54 65.39 -0.72
N VAL A 9 -7.40 64.89 -1.60
CA VAL A 9 -7.86 63.50 -1.67
C VAL A 9 -6.66 62.62 -2.03
N ALA A 10 -6.07 61.96 -1.04
CA ALA A 10 -5.05 60.95 -1.27
C ALA A 10 -5.69 59.63 -1.69
N ASN A 11 -5.59 59.39 -3.00
CA ASN A 11 -5.62 58.14 -3.75
C ASN A 11 -5.84 56.82 -2.99
N TYR A 12 -6.89 56.13 -3.42
CA TYR A 12 -7.16 54.71 -3.17
C TYR A 12 -5.91 53.84 -3.42
N GLU A 13 -5.39 53.22 -2.36
CA GLU A 13 -4.56 52.02 -2.50
C GLU A 13 -5.42 50.90 -3.07
N ILE A 14 -5.21 50.60 -4.36
CA ILE A 14 -5.71 49.40 -5.00
C ILE A 14 -5.06 48.23 -4.28
N SER A 15 -5.75 47.68 -3.28
CA SER A 15 -5.44 46.39 -2.67
C SER A 15 -5.51 45.35 -3.79
N GLN A 16 -4.36 45.03 -4.37
CA GLN A 16 -4.23 43.93 -5.32
C GLN A 16 -4.65 42.66 -4.60
N SER A 17 -5.90 42.23 -4.82
CA SER A 17 -6.40 40.98 -4.28
C SER A 17 -5.56 39.87 -4.89
N THR A 18 -4.64 39.30 -4.11
CA THR A 18 -3.82 38.19 -4.56
C THR A 18 -4.75 37.07 -5.04
N PRO A 19 -4.55 36.57 -6.27
CA PRO A 19 -5.44 35.55 -6.82
C PRO A 19 -5.39 34.31 -5.92
N THR A 20 -6.55 33.82 -5.49
CA THR A 20 -6.63 32.60 -4.66
C THR A 20 -5.99 31.44 -5.43
N PRO A 21 -4.97 30.76 -4.87
CA PRO A 21 -4.22 29.75 -5.59
C PRO A 21 -5.12 28.57 -5.98
N LEU A 22 -4.98 28.12 -7.22
CA LEU A 22 -5.66 26.93 -7.74
C LEU A 22 -4.91 25.68 -7.27
N VAL A 23 -5.60 24.78 -6.59
CA VAL A 23 -5.01 23.53 -6.09
C VAL A 23 -5.33 22.34 -6.98
N LYS A 24 -4.42 21.35 -6.99
CA LYS A 24 -4.65 20.04 -7.62
C LYS A 24 -5.03 19.01 -6.56
N LEU A 25 -5.85 18.03 -6.93
CA LEU A 25 -6.11 16.88 -6.06
C LEU A 25 -4.83 16.05 -5.98
N ALA A 26 -4.39 15.76 -4.76
CA ALA A 26 -3.20 14.97 -4.48
C ALA A 26 -3.52 13.87 -3.45
N ARG A 27 -2.53 13.02 -3.18
CA ARG A 27 -2.60 12.02 -2.12
C ARG A 27 -1.34 12.08 -1.30
N TRP A 28 -1.51 12.18 0.00
CA TRP A 28 -0.43 11.92 0.95
C TRP A 28 -0.43 10.43 1.31
N ARG A 29 0.75 9.85 1.44
CA ARG A 29 0.94 8.42 1.72
C ARG A 29 1.91 8.27 2.87
N TYR A 30 1.56 7.42 3.83
CA TYR A 30 2.41 7.01 4.92
C TYR A 30 2.22 5.51 5.15
N LYS A 31 3.29 4.73 4.96
CA LYS A 31 3.25 3.26 5.00
C LYS A 31 2.06 2.72 4.16
N GLN A 32 1.14 1.99 4.79
CA GLN A 32 -0.07 1.44 4.18
C GLN A 32 -1.21 2.45 3.97
N PHE A 33 -1.12 3.64 4.57
CA PHE A 33 -2.21 4.60 4.58
C PHE A 33 -2.09 5.60 3.43
N SER A 34 -3.23 5.97 2.85
CA SER A 34 -3.30 7.01 1.85
C SER A 34 -4.50 7.90 2.09
N TRP A 35 -4.25 9.20 2.20
CA TRP A 35 -5.28 10.20 2.43
C TRP A 35 -5.33 11.18 1.27
N ALA A 36 -6.54 11.63 0.96
CA ALA A 36 -6.73 12.70 0.01
C ALA A 36 -6.18 13.99 0.59
N ALA A 37 -5.37 14.68 -0.19
CA ALA A 37 -4.85 16.00 0.10
C ALA A 37 -5.03 16.90 -1.13
N TYR A 38 -4.68 18.16 -1.00
CA TYR A 38 -4.52 19.06 -2.12
C TYR A 38 -3.05 19.46 -2.23
N GLN A 39 -2.60 19.75 -3.44
CA GLN A 39 -1.27 20.27 -3.71
C GLN A 39 -1.39 21.71 -4.19
N LEU A 40 -0.68 22.61 -3.51
CA LEU A 40 -0.52 24.00 -3.88
C LEU A 40 0.45 24.14 -5.08
N PRO A 41 0.46 25.29 -5.78
CA PRO A 41 1.37 25.52 -6.91
C PRO A 41 2.86 25.43 -6.54
N ASN A 42 3.22 25.73 -5.29
CA ASN A 42 4.59 25.58 -4.75
C ASN A 42 4.97 24.11 -4.45
N GLY A 43 4.07 23.15 -4.69
CA GLY A 43 4.29 21.73 -4.40
C GLY A 43 3.85 21.28 -3.00
N GLU A 44 3.57 22.23 -2.10
CA GLU A 44 3.18 21.97 -0.72
C GLU A 44 1.84 21.23 -0.64
N LEU A 45 1.76 20.24 0.25
CA LEU A 45 0.54 19.52 0.52
C LEU A 45 -0.28 20.21 1.61
N VAL A 46 -1.58 20.27 1.41
CA VAL A 46 -2.56 20.86 2.33
C VAL A 46 -3.80 19.99 2.46
N MET A 47 -4.51 20.07 3.60
CA MET A 47 -5.78 19.36 3.81
C MET A 47 -6.90 20.31 4.24
N SER A 48 -8.11 20.03 3.80
CA SER A 48 -9.33 20.65 4.32
C SER A 48 -9.75 20.02 5.66
N GLU A 49 -10.60 20.72 6.43
CA GLU A 49 -11.20 20.21 7.68
C GLU A 49 -11.83 18.82 7.51
N ARG A 50 -12.48 18.59 6.36
CA ARG A 50 -13.13 17.31 6.05
C ARG A 50 -12.10 16.21 5.87
N GLN A 51 -10.99 16.47 5.18
CA GLN A 51 -9.92 15.49 5.00
C GLN A 51 -9.26 15.17 6.34
N ILE A 52 -8.94 16.18 7.15
CA ILE A 52 -8.36 16.01 8.49
C ILE A 52 -9.29 15.17 9.37
N SER A 53 -10.59 15.51 9.40
CA SER A 53 -11.61 14.74 10.14
C SER A 53 -11.64 13.25 9.76
N LEU A 54 -11.52 12.93 8.47
CA LEU A 54 -11.45 11.54 8.01
C LEU A 54 -10.12 10.86 8.40
N THR A 55 -9.02 11.61 8.38
CA THR A 55 -7.68 11.14 8.74
C THR A 55 -7.52 10.91 10.24
N THR A 56 -8.16 11.70 11.08
CA THR A 56 -8.08 11.58 12.55
C THR A 56 -9.29 10.86 13.16
N GLY A 57 -10.32 10.56 12.37
CA GLY A 57 -11.57 9.99 12.90
C GLY A 57 -12.36 10.95 13.81
N GLN A 58 -11.93 12.21 13.93
CA GLN A 58 -12.58 13.20 14.77
C GLN A 58 -13.71 13.91 14.01
N PRO A 59 -14.79 14.34 14.67
CA PRO A 59 -15.86 15.09 14.02
C PRO A 59 -15.34 16.38 13.39
N LYS A 60 -15.80 16.71 12.17
CA LYS A 60 -15.40 17.95 11.46
C LYS A 60 -15.55 19.20 12.31
N LYS A 61 -16.62 19.30 13.11
CA LYS A 61 -16.87 20.45 14.01
C LYS A 61 -15.76 20.63 15.04
N TYR A 62 -15.23 19.52 15.57
CA TYR A 62 -14.15 19.54 16.55
C TYR A 62 -12.82 19.96 15.91
N VAL A 63 -12.51 19.42 14.73
CA VAL A 63 -11.36 19.88 13.92
C VAL A 63 -11.45 21.38 13.69
N LYS A 64 -12.58 21.85 13.14
CA LYS A 64 -12.77 23.28 12.86
C LYS A 64 -12.55 24.15 14.10
N ALA A 65 -13.20 23.81 15.22
CA ALA A 65 -13.08 24.55 16.47
C ALA A 65 -11.63 24.62 16.98
N PHE A 66 -10.88 23.51 16.87
CA PHE A 66 -9.46 23.49 17.26
C PHE A 66 -8.62 24.45 16.42
N PHE A 67 -8.76 24.43 15.10
CA PHE A 67 -7.97 25.28 14.21
C PHE A 67 -8.33 26.77 14.37
N GLU A 68 -9.60 27.09 14.59
CA GLU A 68 -10.06 28.46 14.88
C GLU A 68 -9.56 28.96 16.24
N LEU A 69 -9.67 28.15 17.29
CA LEU A 69 -9.26 28.51 18.65
C LEU A 69 -7.73 28.73 18.75
N ASN A 70 -6.95 27.88 18.09
CA ASN A 70 -5.49 27.94 18.10
C ASN A 70 -4.91 28.85 17.00
N ARG A 71 -5.75 29.53 16.21
CA ARG A 71 -5.35 30.46 15.14
C ARG A 71 -4.31 29.86 14.20
N LEU A 72 -4.47 28.59 13.85
CA LEU A 72 -3.52 27.89 12.99
C LEU A 72 -3.57 28.44 11.56
N THR A 73 -2.42 28.46 10.90
CA THR A 73 -2.26 28.97 9.53
C THR A 73 -3.24 28.28 8.59
N SER A 74 -4.07 29.09 7.94
CA SER A 74 -5.06 28.61 6.97
C SER A 74 -4.91 29.36 5.66
N ILE A 75 -5.18 28.68 4.56
CA ILE A 75 -5.02 29.21 3.21
C ILE A 75 -6.36 29.08 2.49
N ALA A 76 -6.85 30.19 1.94
CA ALA A 76 -8.01 30.17 1.06
C ALA A 76 -7.58 29.74 -0.34
N VAL A 77 -8.06 28.60 -0.81
CA VAL A 77 -7.68 28.01 -2.11
C VAL A 77 -8.90 27.83 -3.00
N GLN A 78 -8.66 27.75 -4.31
CA GLN A 78 -9.68 27.42 -5.30
C GLN A 78 -9.50 25.98 -5.80
N LEU A 79 -10.57 25.20 -5.76
CA LEU A 79 -10.61 23.85 -6.32
C LEU A 79 -10.73 23.88 -7.86
N PRO A 80 -10.43 22.78 -8.58
CA PRO A 80 -10.62 22.69 -10.03
C PRO A 80 -12.04 23.01 -10.51
N ASN A 81 -13.04 22.74 -9.66
CA ASN A 81 -14.45 23.09 -9.91
C ASN A 81 -14.81 24.55 -9.53
N ARG A 82 -13.80 25.41 -9.36
CA ARG A 82 -13.89 26.83 -8.98
C ARG A 82 -14.44 27.14 -7.59
N LYS A 83 -14.80 26.13 -6.77
CA LYS A 83 -15.22 26.35 -5.39
C LYS A 83 -14.05 26.81 -4.53
N LYS A 84 -14.26 27.84 -3.71
CA LYS A 84 -13.29 28.32 -2.72
C LYS A 84 -13.45 27.53 -1.42
N ILE A 85 -12.35 27.06 -0.86
CA ILE A 85 -12.32 26.34 0.41
C ILE A 85 -11.15 26.83 1.26
N VAL A 86 -11.21 26.57 2.56
CA VAL A 86 -10.09 26.76 3.50
C VAL A 86 -9.37 25.43 3.67
N VAL A 87 -8.04 25.49 3.58
CA VAL A 87 -7.14 24.35 3.77
C VAL A 87 -6.00 24.71 4.71
N TYR A 88 -5.34 23.70 5.24
CA TYR A 88 -4.31 23.81 6.26
C TYR A 88 -3.05 23.05 5.81
N PRO A 89 -1.86 23.66 5.94
CA PRO A 89 -0.58 23.00 5.70
C PRO A 89 -0.43 21.68 6.45
N LEU A 90 0.04 20.63 5.75
CA LEU A 90 0.30 19.34 6.39
C LEU A 90 1.39 19.45 7.46
N SER A 91 2.53 20.04 7.10
CA SER A 91 3.76 20.05 7.91
C SER A 91 3.67 20.87 9.19
N ALA A 92 2.87 21.94 9.19
CA ALA A 92 2.69 22.78 10.37
C ALA A 92 1.36 22.48 11.06
N SER A 93 0.25 22.90 10.44
CA SER A 93 -1.04 22.96 11.14
C SER A 93 -1.67 21.59 11.40
N VAL A 94 -1.55 20.65 10.45
CA VAL A 94 -2.07 19.29 10.65
C VAL A 94 -1.22 18.52 11.66
N VAL A 95 0.10 18.67 11.62
CA VAL A 95 1.03 18.12 12.64
C VAL A 95 0.64 18.58 14.04
N THR A 96 0.48 19.89 14.26
CA THR A 96 0.08 20.45 15.57
C THR A 96 -1.21 19.83 16.07
N TYR A 97 -2.19 19.62 15.18
CA TYR A 97 -3.43 18.97 15.56
C TYR A 97 -3.26 17.49 15.91
N CYS A 98 -2.44 16.74 15.16
CA CYS A 98 -2.13 15.35 15.47
C CYS A 98 -1.39 15.20 16.80
N GLN A 99 -0.48 16.12 17.13
CA GLN A 99 0.21 16.20 18.43
C GLN A 99 -0.79 16.49 19.56
N HIS A 100 -1.74 17.41 19.35
CA HIS A 100 -2.82 17.64 20.32
C HIS A 100 -3.62 16.37 20.61
N LEU A 101 -3.96 15.58 19.58
CA LEU A 101 -4.68 14.31 19.78
C LEU A 101 -3.84 13.27 20.53
N LEU A 102 -2.53 13.22 20.27
CA LEU A 102 -1.59 12.36 20.99
C LEU A 102 -1.57 12.72 22.48
N ASN A 103 -1.38 14.02 22.80
CA ASN A 103 -1.29 14.50 24.17
C ASN A 103 -2.58 14.29 24.99
N ASN A 104 -3.73 14.24 24.32
CA ASN A 104 -5.03 14.01 24.96
C ASN A 104 -5.49 12.54 24.90
N ASN A 105 -4.65 11.60 24.47
CA ASN A 105 -5.00 10.18 24.27
C ASN A 105 -6.23 9.98 23.36
N GLN A 106 -6.43 10.88 22.39
CA GLN A 106 -7.53 10.85 21.41
C GLN A 106 -7.08 10.27 20.05
N ILE A 107 -6.15 9.33 20.11
CA ILE A 107 -5.58 8.66 18.94
C ILE A 107 -6.68 7.82 18.26
N PRO A 108 -6.77 7.84 16.92
CA PRO A 108 -7.75 7.01 16.24
C PRO A 108 -7.50 5.53 16.53
N GLN A 109 -8.54 4.75 16.81
CA GLN A 109 -8.45 3.32 17.20
C GLN A 109 -7.64 2.41 16.24
N ARG A 110 -7.43 2.87 15.00
CA ARG A 110 -6.65 2.15 13.97
C ARG A 110 -5.13 2.34 14.08
N PHE A 111 -4.67 3.13 15.05
CA PHE A 111 -3.25 3.39 15.28
C PHE A 111 -2.89 3.04 16.72
N SER A 112 -1.74 2.39 16.90
CA SER A 112 -1.03 2.42 18.17
C SER A 112 -0.41 3.80 18.41
N GLN A 113 -0.05 4.09 19.65
CA GLN A 113 0.63 5.34 20.00
C GLN A 113 1.93 5.53 19.20
N ILE A 114 2.75 4.48 19.11
CA ILE A 114 4.02 4.48 18.36
C ILE A 114 3.77 4.71 16.87
N GLU A 115 2.76 4.10 16.27
CA GLU A 115 2.43 4.35 14.86
C GLU A 115 1.95 5.78 14.61
N TRP A 116 1.27 6.38 15.59
CA TRP A 116 0.80 7.76 15.52
C TRP A 116 1.95 8.76 15.65
N GLU A 117 2.89 8.52 16.57
CA GLU A 117 4.11 9.32 16.73
C GLU A 117 4.95 9.30 15.45
N ASN A 118 5.22 8.10 14.91
CA ASN A 118 5.93 7.97 13.63
C ASN A 118 5.18 8.63 12.47
N LEU A 119 3.84 8.65 12.51
CA LEU A 119 3.03 9.35 11.50
C LEU A 119 3.22 10.87 11.59
N ILE A 120 3.24 11.42 12.80
CA ILE A 120 3.49 12.84 13.05
C ILE A 120 4.87 13.25 12.53
N GLU A 121 5.91 12.49 12.88
CA GLU A 121 7.28 12.73 12.40
C GLU A 121 7.36 12.74 10.86
N SER A 122 6.63 11.81 10.24
CA SER A 122 6.56 11.70 8.78
C SER A 122 5.85 12.89 8.10
N LEU A 123 4.95 13.57 8.81
CA LEU A 123 4.28 14.79 8.34
C LEU A 123 5.18 16.03 8.47
N GLU A 124 6.05 16.06 9.48
CA GLU A 124 7.04 17.13 9.68
C GLU A 124 8.12 17.11 8.60
N HIS A 125 8.55 15.91 8.18
CA HIS A 125 9.64 15.70 7.20
C HIS A 125 9.16 14.93 5.95
N PRO A 126 8.32 15.54 5.10
CA PRO A 126 7.73 14.84 3.95
C PRO A 126 8.74 14.47 2.86
N GLU A 127 9.90 15.14 2.78
CA GLU A 127 10.91 14.95 1.72
C GLU A 127 11.79 13.71 1.95
N GLU A 128 11.98 13.29 3.20
CA GLU A 128 12.86 12.18 3.58
C GLU A 128 12.26 10.78 3.30
N GLN A 129 10.96 10.71 3.00
CA GLN A 129 10.27 9.43 2.77
C GLN A 129 10.51 8.83 1.37
N THR A 130 11.14 9.56 0.45
CA THR A 130 11.32 9.11 -0.93
C THR A 130 12.38 8.01 -1.07
N TYR A 131 13.27 7.84 -0.08
CA TYR A 131 14.41 6.91 -0.17
C TYR A 131 14.45 5.81 0.91
N SER A 132 13.70 5.92 2.00
CA SER A 132 13.77 4.96 3.13
C SER A 132 12.68 3.88 3.14
N GLN A 133 11.74 3.87 2.18
CA GLN A 133 10.59 2.94 2.15
C GLN A 133 10.89 1.53 1.63
N LEU A 134 12.16 1.14 1.45
CA LEU A 134 12.55 -0.24 1.11
C LEU A 134 13.01 -1.08 2.31
N SER A 135 13.14 -0.50 3.49
CA SER A 135 13.44 -1.21 4.74
C SER A 135 12.44 -0.83 5.82
N LEU A 136 11.44 -1.67 6.07
CA LEU A 136 10.73 -1.77 7.35
C LEU A 136 9.86 -3.03 7.35
N THR A 137 10.54 -4.17 7.41
CA THR A 137 10.05 -5.36 8.09
C THR A 137 10.04 -5.09 9.58
N GLU A 138 8.89 -4.71 10.14
CA GLU A 138 8.69 -4.69 11.59
C GLU A 138 7.19 -4.67 11.91
N ALA A 139 6.52 -5.81 11.68
CA ALA A 139 5.34 -6.24 12.44
C ALA A 139 4.83 -7.57 11.91
N THR A 140 5.49 -8.64 12.35
CA THR A 140 5.00 -10.00 12.66
C THR A 140 6.06 -11.00 12.22
N HIS A 141 6.98 -11.35 13.12
CA HIS A 141 7.41 -12.73 13.34
C HIS A 141 8.37 -12.76 14.53
N LYS A 142 7.85 -13.21 15.69
CA LYS A 142 8.67 -13.93 16.66
C LYS A 142 9.25 -15.15 15.95
N ASN A 143 10.46 -15.02 15.44
CA ASN A 143 11.50 -16.04 15.30
C ASN A 143 12.58 -15.44 14.39
N GLU A 144 13.73 -15.16 14.99
CA GLU A 144 15.01 -15.09 14.28
C GLU A 144 15.13 -16.34 13.41
N LYS A 145 14.85 -16.21 12.11
CA LYS A 145 15.08 -17.27 11.13
C LYS A 145 16.00 -16.69 10.10
N THR A 146 17.23 -17.18 10.12
CA THR A 146 18.20 -17.01 9.04
C THR A 146 17.49 -17.23 7.70
N PRO A 147 17.70 -16.33 6.72
CA PRO A 147 17.02 -16.41 5.44
C PRO A 147 17.38 -17.74 4.77
N VAL A 148 16.37 -18.48 4.33
CA VAL A 148 16.57 -19.82 3.76
C VAL A 148 17.15 -19.67 2.35
N LEU A 149 18.28 -20.32 2.08
CA LEU A 149 18.88 -20.31 0.74
C LEU A 149 17.93 -20.99 -0.25
N ALA A 150 17.57 -20.28 -1.32
CA ALA A 150 16.65 -20.78 -2.34
C ALA A 150 17.27 -20.65 -3.74
N LYS A 151 16.94 -21.61 -4.61
CA LYS A 151 17.30 -21.56 -6.03
C LYS A 151 16.17 -20.92 -6.82
N ALA A 152 16.44 -19.82 -7.51
CA ALA A 152 15.50 -19.19 -8.41
C ALA A 152 15.46 -19.94 -9.76
N VAL A 153 14.26 -20.21 -10.25
CA VAL A 153 14.01 -20.78 -11.58
C VAL A 153 12.97 -19.91 -12.27
N VAL A 154 13.30 -19.44 -13.48
CA VAL A 154 12.37 -18.65 -14.29
C VAL A 154 11.58 -19.58 -15.20
N LEU A 155 10.27 -19.63 -15.00
CA LEU A 155 9.32 -20.33 -15.84
C LEU A 155 8.78 -19.39 -16.91
N LYS A 156 8.78 -19.83 -18.17
CA LYS A 156 8.13 -19.13 -19.26
C LYS A 156 6.69 -19.62 -19.36
N ILE A 157 5.75 -18.77 -18.96
CA ILE A 157 4.32 -19.01 -19.09
C ILE A 157 3.87 -18.57 -20.50
N GLN A 158 2.80 -19.17 -21.02
CA GLN A 158 2.18 -18.75 -22.29
C GLN A 158 1.92 -17.22 -22.30
N ASP A 159 1.99 -16.63 -23.49
CA ASP A 159 1.85 -15.17 -23.74
C ASP A 159 3.03 -14.30 -23.26
N GLY A 160 4.24 -14.84 -23.23
CA GLY A 160 5.47 -14.07 -22.94
C GLY A 160 5.63 -13.68 -21.46
N LEU A 161 4.77 -14.22 -20.59
CA LEU A 161 4.86 -14.02 -19.15
C LEU A 161 6.00 -14.85 -18.57
N GLN A 162 6.81 -14.26 -17.69
CA GLN A 162 7.89 -14.94 -17.00
C GLN A 162 7.60 -14.92 -15.50
N LEU A 163 7.65 -16.09 -14.87
CA LEU A 163 7.43 -16.25 -13.44
C LEU A 163 8.69 -16.82 -12.80
N GLU A 164 9.23 -16.09 -11.83
CA GLU A 164 10.30 -16.59 -10.98
C GLU A 164 9.71 -17.43 -9.83
N VAL A 165 10.11 -18.71 -9.77
CA VAL A 165 9.77 -19.63 -8.70
C VAL A 165 11.02 -19.96 -7.89
N LEU A 166 10.89 -19.85 -6.58
CA LEU A 166 11.92 -20.17 -5.60
C LEU A 166 11.77 -21.61 -5.14
N ILE A 167 12.82 -22.40 -5.32
CA ILE A 167 12.89 -23.79 -4.88
C ILE A 167 13.72 -23.82 -3.59
N LEU A 168 13.09 -24.21 -2.49
CA LEU A 168 13.76 -24.38 -1.20
C LEU A 168 14.41 -25.79 -1.10
N PRO A 169 15.36 -26.00 -0.16
CA PRO A 169 16.06 -27.28 0.00
C PRO A 169 15.14 -28.46 0.32
N ASN A 170 13.99 -28.19 0.96
CA ASN A 170 12.96 -29.16 1.28
C ASN A 170 12.03 -29.49 0.09
N LYS A 171 12.35 -29.05 -1.13
CA LYS A 171 11.51 -29.14 -2.33
C LYS A 171 10.17 -28.40 -2.22
N GLU A 172 10.06 -27.46 -1.28
CA GLU A 172 8.94 -26.54 -1.22
C GLU A 172 9.12 -25.46 -2.29
N TYR A 173 8.06 -25.20 -3.04
CA TYR A 173 8.03 -24.17 -4.06
C TYR A 173 7.34 -22.93 -3.51
N ARG A 174 7.98 -21.79 -3.69
CA ARG A 174 7.49 -20.49 -3.24
C ARG A 174 7.68 -19.45 -4.34
N ILE A 175 6.92 -18.37 -4.29
CA ILE A 175 7.08 -17.26 -5.25
C ILE A 175 7.24 -15.97 -4.44
N SER A 176 8.16 -15.11 -4.90
CA SER A 176 8.42 -13.82 -4.25
C SER A 176 7.23 -12.86 -4.41
N PHE A 177 7.03 -11.97 -3.44
CA PHE A 177 5.94 -10.97 -3.48
C PHE A 177 5.98 -10.15 -4.77
N LEU A 178 7.18 -9.75 -5.18
CA LEU A 178 7.39 -8.99 -6.38
C LEU A 178 6.98 -9.81 -7.61
N ALA A 179 7.55 -11.00 -7.82
CA ALA A 179 7.30 -11.80 -9.03
C ALA A 179 5.81 -12.17 -9.17
N GLY A 180 5.15 -12.58 -8.08
CA GLY A 180 3.76 -13.03 -8.13
C GLY A 180 2.74 -11.90 -8.34
N LEU A 181 3.06 -10.66 -7.94
CA LEU A 181 2.19 -9.49 -8.18
C LEU A 181 2.48 -8.82 -9.52
N THR A 182 3.75 -8.68 -9.91
CA THR A 182 4.11 -8.00 -11.18
C THR A 182 3.59 -8.76 -12.39
N ILE A 183 3.58 -10.09 -12.34
CA ILE A 183 3.09 -10.93 -13.45
C ILE A 183 1.59 -10.69 -13.75
N ILE A 184 0.79 -10.33 -12.74
CA ILE A 184 -0.62 -9.96 -12.91
C ILE A 184 -0.84 -8.44 -13.01
N GLY A 185 0.24 -7.66 -13.11
CA GLY A 185 0.19 -6.20 -13.26
C GLY A 185 -0.19 -5.43 -11.99
N LEU A 186 0.07 -5.99 -10.81
CA LEU A 186 -0.18 -5.34 -9.53
C LEU A 186 1.10 -4.81 -8.89
N PHE A 187 0.93 -3.81 -8.03
CA PHE A 187 2.01 -3.24 -7.26
C PHE A 187 2.39 -4.16 -6.07
N PRO A 188 3.70 -4.33 -5.77
CA PRO A 188 4.17 -5.18 -4.67
C PRO A 188 3.58 -4.86 -3.29
N ASN A 189 3.21 -3.59 -3.08
CA ASN A 189 2.62 -3.12 -1.83
C ASN A 189 1.21 -3.67 -1.56
N TRP A 190 0.57 -4.32 -2.53
CA TRP A 190 -0.78 -4.85 -2.34
C TRP A 190 -0.85 -5.90 -1.22
N LEU A 191 0.15 -6.79 -1.14
CA LEU A 191 0.22 -7.80 -0.07
C LEU A 191 0.46 -7.17 1.30
N ILE A 192 1.28 -6.12 1.36
CA ILE A 192 1.55 -5.34 2.58
C ILE A 192 0.28 -4.64 3.07
N GLN A 193 -0.59 -4.20 2.15
CA GLN A 193 -1.86 -3.56 2.47
C GLN A 193 -2.97 -4.55 2.82
N LEU A 194 -2.78 -5.86 2.56
CA LEU A 194 -3.83 -6.86 2.71
C LEU A 194 -4.36 -6.99 4.15
N PRO A 195 -3.51 -7.01 5.21
CA PRO A 195 -3.96 -7.03 6.60
C PRO A 195 -4.91 -5.87 6.95
N ASN A 196 -4.74 -4.71 6.31
CA ASN A 196 -5.53 -3.51 6.54
C ASN A 196 -6.89 -3.53 5.82
N CYS A 197 -7.12 -4.51 4.95
CA CYS A 197 -8.37 -4.68 4.23
C CYS A 197 -9.13 -5.89 4.79
N ALA A 198 -9.68 -5.80 6.01
CA ALA A 198 -10.34 -6.91 6.71
C ALA A 198 -11.30 -7.72 5.82
N ASN A 199 -12.18 -7.05 5.07
CA ASN A 199 -13.12 -7.70 4.16
C ASN A 199 -12.44 -8.46 3.01
N LYS A 200 -11.29 -7.98 2.50
CA LYS A 200 -10.54 -8.69 1.45
C LYS A 200 -9.77 -9.86 2.04
N LEU A 201 -9.12 -9.66 3.19
CA LEU A 201 -8.39 -10.71 3.89
C LEU A 201 -9.30 -11.86 4.28
N GLU A 202 -10.47 -11.58 4.86
CA GLU A 202 -11.51 -12.56 5.18
C GLU A 202 -11.93 -13.39 3.96
N ARG A 203 -12.14 -12.73 2.81
CA ARG A 203 -12.50 -13.43 1.56
C ARG A 203 -11.39 -14.35 1.06
N LEU A 204 -10.13 -13.96 1.23
CA LEU A 204 -8.98 -14.80 0.86
C LEU A 204 -8.80 -15.96 1.83
N LYS A 205 -8.90 -15.71 3.15
CA LYS A 205 -8.82 -16.76 4.18
C LYS A 205 -9.89 -17.83 3.96
N LYS A 206 -11.11 -17.43 3.63
CA LYS A 206 -12.20 -18.36 3.27
C LYS A 206 -11.90 -19.24 2.06
N ARG A 207 -10.95 -18.84 1.21
CA ARG A 207 -10.49 -19.59 0.03
C ARG A 207 -9.19 -20.36 0.26
N GLY A 208 -8.67 -20.37 1.50
CA GLY A 208 -7.46 -21.12 1.85
C GLY A 208 -6.18 -20.30 1.93
N TYR A 209 -6.25 -18.97 1.85
CA TYR A 209 -5.07 -18.11 2.04
C TYR A 209 -4.55 -18.19 3.48
N SER A 210 -3.33 -18.71 3.64
CA SER A 210 -2.64 -18.84 4.91
C SER A 210 -1.93 -17.55 5.33
N GLY A 211 -1.34 -16.84 4.36
CA GLY A 211 -0.55 -15.63 4.60
C GLY A 211 0.79 -15.87 5.29
N LEU A 212 1.26 -17.11 5.33
CA LEU A 212 2.54 -17.46 5.95
C LEU A 212 3.69 -17.10 5.02
N SER A 213 4.33 -15.95 5.28
CA SER A 213 5.51 -15.51 4.52
C SER A 213 6.80 -16.15 5.05
N LYS A 214 7.79 -16.28 4.18
CA LYS A 214 9.16 -16.70 4.52
C LYS A 214 10.16 -15.81 3.78
N GLN A 215 11.25 -15.44 4.46
CA GLN A 215 12.39 -14.78 3.85
C GLN A 215 13.33 -15.81 3.23
N CYS A 216 13.65 -15.61 1.95
CA CYS A 216 14.55 -16.47 1.17
C CYS A 216 15.75 -15.65 0.70
N SER A 217 16.94 -16.23 0.78
CA SER A 217 18.16 -15.66 0.19
C SER A 217 18.37 -16.30 -1.18
N ILE A 218 18.39 -15.48 -2.22
CA ILE A 218 18.67 -15.87 -3.60
C ILE A 218 20.03 -15.33 -4.02
N GLN A 219 20.81 -16.15 -4.73
CA GLN A 219 22.03 -15.69 -5.37
C GLN A 219 21.70 -15.15 -6.77
N THR A 220 22.09 -13.91 -7.01
CA THR A 220 21.98 -13.21 -8.30
C THR A 220 23.36 -12.85 -8.79
N SER A 221 23.48 -12.47 -10.07
CA SER A 221 24.75 -12.01 -10.66
C SER A 221 25.34 -10.78 -9.95
N GLU A 222 24.51 -10.01 -9.25
CA GLU A 222 24.88 -8.79 -8.51
C GLU A 222 25.13 -9.05 -7.01
N GLY A 223 24.99 -10.30 -6.55
CA GLY A 223 25.17 -10.69 -5.15
C GLY A 223 24.01 -11.47 -4.56
N SER A 224 23.96 -11.59 -3.23
CA SER A 224 22.83 -12.21 -2.52
C SER A 224 21.73 -11.19 -2.26
N LYS A 225 20.49 -11.56 -2.57
CA LYS A 225 19.29 -10.76 -2.31
C LYS A 225 18.35 -11.51 -1.39
N ILE A 226 17.83 -10.85 -0.37
CA ILE A 226 16.79 -11.40 0.51
C ILE A 226 15.42 -10.98 -0.05
N VAL A 227 14.52 -11.94 -0.20
CA VAL A 227 13.17 -11.72 -0.74
C VAL A 227 12.11 -12.38 0.13
N GLU A 228 10.99 -11.70 0.32
CA GLU A 228 9.81 -12.30 0.96
C GLU A 228 9.00 -13.13 -0.05
N SER A 229 8.56 -14.30 0.39
CA SER A 229 7.88 -15.29 -0.45
C SER A 229 6.64 -15.89 0.21
N LEU A 230 5.63 -16.24 -0.59
CA LEU A 230 4.46 -17.04 -0.19
C LEU A 230 4.52 -18.44 -0.81
N SER A 231 3.76 -19.37 -0.24
CA SER A 231 3.57 -20.70 -0.83
C SER A 231 2.86 -20.61 -2.18
N LEU A 232 3.01 -21.65 -3.02
CA LEU A 232 2.25 -21.74 -4.25
C LEU A 232 0.72 -21.69 -4.02
N ASP A 233 0.22 -22.34 -2.97
CA ASP A 233 -1.22 -22.38 -2.67
C ASP A 233 -1.79 -20.98 -2.36
N ASP A 234 -1.03 -20.18 -1.61
CA ASP A 234 -1.40 -18.78 -1.34
C ASP A 234 -1.45 -17.98 -2.64
N TRP A 235 -0.48 -18.17 -3.55
CA TRP A 235 -0.46 -17.50 -4.85
C TRP A 235 -1.59 -17.93 -5.76
N LEU A 236 -1.92 -19.22 -5.82
CA LEU A 236 -3.07 -19.72 -6.56
C LEU A 236 -4.35 -19.07 -6.05
N THR A 237 -4.51 -18.96 -4.72
CA THR A 237 -5.65 -18.28 -4.10
C THR A 237 -5.72 -16.79 -4.46
N ILE A 238 -4.58 -16.09 -4.42
CA ILE A 238 -4.49 -14.67 -4.79
C ILE A 238 -4.84 -14.47 -6.27
N TRP A 239 -4.26 -15.27 -7.16
CA TRP A 239 -4.52 -15.17 -8.60
C TRP A 239 -5.96 -15.52 -8.92
N GLU A 240 -6.55 -16.53 -8.28
CA GLU A 240 -7.96 -16.88 -8.44
C GLU A 240 -8.86 -15.71 -8.03
N PHE A 241 -8.57 -15.07 -6.91
CA PHE A 241 -9.30 -13.89 -6.44
C PHE A 241 -9.26 -12.72 -7.44
N PHE A 242 -8.14 -12.51 -8.12
CA PHE A 242 -8.03 -11.49 -9.17
C PHE A 242 -8.66 -11.91 -10.50
N ALA A 243 -8.54 -13.18 -10.87
CA ALA A 243 -9.18 -13.75 -12.06
C ALA A 243 -10.71 -13.60 -11.98
N CYS A 244 -11.31 -13.90 -10.82
CA CYS A 244 -12.74 -13.69 -10.57
C CYS A 244 -13.20 -12.22 -10.69
N ARG A 245 -12.26 -11.25 -10.74
CA ARG A 245 -12.54 -9.82 -10.90
C ARG A 245 -12.15 -9.28 -12.27
N GLY A 246 -11.96 -10.16 -13.24
CA GLY A 246 -11.66 -9.77 -14.62
C GLY A 246 -10.19 -9.44 -14.88
N ASN A 247 -9.27 -9.79 -13.96
CA ASN A 247 -7.85 -9.70 -14.29
C ASN A 247 -7.47 -10.84 -15.25
N GLY A 248 -7.41 -10.51 -16.55
CA GLY A 248 -7.08 -11.47 -17.62
C GLY A 248 -5.70 -12.11 -17.48
N LYS A 249 -4.70 -11.39 -16.92
CA LYS A 249 -3.37 -11.95 -16.69
C LYS A 249 -3.38 -13.04 -15.62
N ALA A 250 -4.10 -12.81 -14.52
CA ALA A 250 -4.27 -13.81 -13.48
C ALA A 250 -5.00 -15.06 -14.00
N ALA A 251 -6.04 -14.87 -14.81
CA ALA A 251 -6.75 -15.97 -15.47
C ALA A 251 -5.84 -16.74 -16.46
N ALA A 252 -5.01 -16.03 -17.22
CA ALA A 252 -4.07 -16.63 -18.17
C ALA A 252 -3.02 -17.51 -17.47
N ILE A 253 -2.46 -17.05 -16.35
CA ILE A 253 -1.51 -17.83 -15.53
C ILE A 253 -2.16 -19.11 -15.05
N LEU A 254 -3.35 -19.01 -14.42
CA LEU A 254 -4.07 -20.18 -13.92
C LEU A 254 -4.40 -21.17 -15.04
N LYS A 255 -4.80 -20.67 -16.22
CA LYS A 255 -5.07 -21.49 -17.40
C LYS A 255 -3.81 -22.19 -17.91
N ALA A 256 -2.67 -21.50 -17.94
CA ALA A 256 -1.40 -22.07 -18.36
C ALA A 256 -0.95 -23.18 -17.39
N CYS A 257 -1.02 -22.93 -16.08
CA CYS A 257 -0.72 -23.93 -15.06
C CYS A 257 -1.62 -25.17 -15.20
N ALA A 258 -2.92 -24.99 -15.42
CA ALA A 258 -3.86 -26.09 -15.63
C ALA A 258 -3.55 -26.88 -16.91
N LYS A 259 -3.21 -26.18 -18.00
CA LYS A 259 -2.90 -26.78 -19.30
C LYS A 259 -1.65 -27.66 -19.25
N GLU A 260 -0.66 -27.32 -18.42
CA GLU A 260 0.55 -28.14 -18.24
C GLU A 260 0.32 -29.30 -17.26
N ASN A 261 -0.46 -29.10 -16.20
CA ASN A 261 -0.68 -30.10 -15.16
C ASN A 261 -1.64 -31.24 -15.60
N ILE A 262 -2.73 -30.92 -16.32
CA ILE A 262 -3.74 -31.92 -16.73
C ILE A 262 -3.11 -33.07 -17.55
N PRO A 263 -2.33 -32.83 -18.61
CA PRO A 263 -1.67 -33.90 -19.36
C PRO A 263 -0.73 -34.76 -18.49
N GLN A 264 0.03 -34.13 -17.57
CA GLN A 264 0.93 -34.86 -16.67
C GLN A 264 0.16 -35.80 -15.72
N GLN A 265 -1.01 -35.37 -15.23
CA GLN A 265 -1.87 -36.22 -14.41
C GLN A 265 -2.46 -37.38 -15.21
N ILE A 266 -2.88 -37.14 -16.46
CA ILE A 266 -3.36 -38.20 -17.36
C ILE A 266 -2.25 -39.21 -17.64
N GLU A 267 -1.03 -38.75 -17.96
CA GLU A 267 0.11 -39.62 -18.19
C GLU A 267 0.44 -40.45 -16.94
N THR A 268 0.41 -39.84 -15.76
CA THR A 268 0.63 -40.54 -14.49
C THR A 268 -0.46 -41.58 -14.19
N ALA A 269 -1.72 -41.28 -14.49
CA ALA A 269 -2.85 -42.19 -14.29
C ALA A 269 -2.89 -43.35 -15.29
N THR A 270 -2.42 -43.11 -16.52
CA THR A 270 -2.38 -44.10 -17.61
C THR A 270 -1.10 -44.94 -17.62
N LYS A 271 -0.06 -44.54 -16.89
CA LYS A 271 1.17 -45.34 -16.74
C LYS A 271 0.83 -46.71 -16.15
N PRO A 272 1.10 -47.82 -16.86
CA PRO A 272 0.83 -49.14 -16.33
C PRO A 272 1.69 -49.37 -15.09
N TYR A 273 1.03 -49.70 -13.96
CA TYR A 273 1.71 -50.01 -12.71
C TYR A 273 2.84 -51.00 -12.93
N SER A 274 3.99 -50.74 -12.30
CA SER A 274 5.11 -51.67 -12.32
C SER A 274 4.70 -53.01 -11.67
N ILE A 275 5.39 -54.10 -12.02
CA ILE A 275 5.11 -55.43 -11.46
C ILE A 275 5.17 -55.42 -9.91
N GLN A 276 5.99 -54.55 -9.31
CA GLN A 276 6.09 -54.40 -7.86
C GLN A 276 4.87 -53.70 -7.24
N GLU A 277 4.35 -52.66 -7.90
CA GLU A 277 3.15 -51.92 -7.44
C GLU A 277 1.87 -52.77 -7.55
N ARG A 278 1.79 -53.61 -8.60
CA ARG A 278 0.69 -54.58 -8.74
C ARG A 278 0.69 -55.60 -7.59
N ARG A 279 1.88 -56.10 -7.19
CA ARG A 279 2.03 -57.04 -6.06
C ARG A 279 1.70 -56.44 -4.70
N LEU A 280 1.98 -55.14 -4.50
CA LEU A 280 1.63 -54.43 -3.26
C LEU A 280 0.13 -54.20 -3.16
N ARG A 281 -0.55 -53.83 -4.26
CA ARG A 281 -2.01 -53.66 -4.26
C ARG A 281 -2.79 -54.95 -4.12
N SER A 282 -2.32 -56.06 -4.72
CA SER A 282 -2.96 -57.36 -4.55
C SER A 282 -2.88 -57.89 -3.10
N LYS A 283 -1.90 -57.43 -2.31
CA LYS A 283 -1.79 -57.73 -0.87
C LYS A 283 -2.62 -56.83 0.03
N ALA A 284 -3.01 -55.63 -0.43
CA ALA A 284 -3.82 -54.69 0.33
C ALA A 284 -5.35 -54.88 0.15
N MET A 285 -5.75 -55.67 -0.86
CA MET A 285 -7.14 -56.00 -1.16
C MET A 285 -7.53 -57.44 -0.75
N ALA A 286 -6.59 -58.20 -0.19
CA ALA A 286 -6.82 -59.51 0.42
C ALA A 286 -6.80 -59.35 1.94
#